data_AF-A0A7Y6NFT9-F1
#
_entry.id   AF-A0A7Y6NFT9-F1
#
_cell.length_a   1.000
_cell.length_b   1.000
_cell.length_c   1.000
_cell.angle_alpha   90.00
_cell.angle_beta   90.00
_cell.angle_gamma   90.00
#
_symmetry.space_group_name_H-M   'P 1'
#
loop_
_entity.id
_entity.type
_entity.pdbx_description
1 polymer ?
#
loop_
_entity_poly.entity_id
_entity_poly.type
_entity_poly.pdbx_seq_one_letter_code
_entity_poly.pdbx_strand_id
1 'polypeptide(L)'
;MQDFCLHTTTLGQFTRLIFDLVSSGKKYRIKFSEWRDLRTIPMNRTWRMWVETTGDWLRARGVVVDIRSGNGTVVLSRPISNEEVHDYYVGHWLGRDEHGEREKTSKMDKGRMLHLMELHEQWCLDKGVPITIPNNSEFYELRQKQIQ
;
A
#
# COMPACT_ATOMS: atom_id res chain seq x y z
N MET A 1 17.92 4.19 0.28
CA MET A 1 18.78 3.98 -0.90
C MET A 1 17.90 4.19 -2.09
N GLN A 2 18.41 4.93 -3.08
CA GLN A 2 17.66 5.21 -4.30
C GLN A 2 17.92 4.05 -5.26
N ASP A 3 16.86 3.36 -5.69
CA ASP A 3 16.98 2.24 -6.61
C ASP A 3 17.28 2.75 -8.03
N PHE A 4 18.10 2.02 -8.78
CA PHE A 4 18.43 2.35 -10.16
C PHE A 4 17.62 1.47 -11.12
N CYS A 5 16.81 2.08 -11.98
CA CYS A 5 16.08 1.34 -13.01
C CYS A 5 17.05 0.93 -14.13
N LEU A 6 17.37 -0.36 -14.19
CA LEU A 6 18.19 -0.94 -15.25
C LEU A 6 17.31 -1.31 -16.44
N HIS A 7 17.40 -0.52 -17.50
CA HIS A 7 16.68 -0.69 -18.76
C HIS A 7 17.66 -0.44 -19.93
N THR A 8 17.30 -0.85 -21.14
CA THR A 8 18.13 -0.63 -22.34
C THR A 8 18.51 0.84 -22.53
N THR A 9 17.61 1.75 -22.17
CA THR A 9 17.83 3.21 -22.23
C THR A 9 18.76 3.75 -21.13
N THR A 10 18.91 3.04 -20.01
CA THR A 10 19.73 3.48 -18.85
C THR A 10 21.03 2.69 -18.70
N LEU A 11 21.24 1.65 -19.51
CA LEU A 11 22.42 0.78 -19.47
C LEU A 11 23.74 1.54 -19.54
N GLY A 12 23.84 2.56 -20.39
CA GLY A 12 25.06 3.38 -20.52
C GLY A 12 25.39 4.20 -19.27
N GLN A 13 24.39 4.60 -18.47
CA GLN A 13 24.61 5.27 -17.19
C GLN A 13 25.02 4.27 -16.11
N PHE A 14 24.40 3.09 -16.13
CA PHE A 14 24.73 2.00 -15.21
C PHE A 14 26.18 1.56 -15.35
N THR A 15 26.67 1.34 -16.57
CA THR A 15 28.05 0.89 -16.81
C THR A 15 29.07 1.89 -16.28
N ARG A 16 28.85 3.20 -16.47
CA ARG A 16 29.69 4.25 -15.91
C ARG A 16 29.74 4.20 -14.38
N LEU A 17 28.58 4.10 -13.72
CA LEU A 17 28.48 3.96 -12.27
C LEU A 17 29.25 2.73 -11.75
N ILE A 18 29.17 1.60 -12.45
CA ILE A 18 29.92 0.40 -12.08
C ILE A 18 31.43 0.62 -12.20
N PHE A 19 31.91 1.24 -13.29
CA PHE A 19 33.33 1.55 -13.44
C PHE A 19 33.84 2.50 -12.36
N ASP A 20 33.08 3.53 -11.99
CA ASP A 20 33.42 4.45 -10.90
C ASP A 20 33.49 3.72 -9.56
N LEU A 21 32.51 2.84 -9.27
CA LEU A 21 32.47 2.07 -8.03
C LEU A 21 33.62 1.07 -7.93
N VAL A 22 33.95 0.37 -9.02
CA VAL A 22 35.08 -0.58 -9.06
C VAL A 22 36.41 0.14 -8.89
N SER A 23 36.55 1.35 -9.46
CA SER A 23 37.76 2.18 -9.33
C SER A 23 38.04 2.63 -7.89
N SER A 24 37.03 2.61 -7.01
CA SER A 24 37.19 2.99 -5.60
C SER A 24 37.91 1.93 -4.75
N GLY A 25 38.15 0.72 -5.27
CA GLY A 25 38.81 -0.38 -4.56
C GLY A 25 37.97 -1.04 -3.45
N LYS A 26 36.73 -0.60 -3.23
CA LYS A 26 35.80 -1.18 -2.25
C LYS A 26 35.04 -2.37 -2.87
N LYS A 27 34.62 -3.30 -2.02
CA LYS A 27 33.80 -4.45 -2.42
C LYS A 27 32.32 -4.10 -2.27
N TYR A 28 31.56 -4.24 -3.35
CA TYR A 28 30.12 -3.97 -3.38
C TYR A 28 29.33 -5.25 -3.67
N ARG A 29 28.09 -5.32 -3.16
CA ARG A 29 27.12 -6.37 -3.50
C ARG A 29 26.04 -5.75 -4.38
N ILE A 30 25.85 -6.32 -5.57
CA ILE A 30 24.77 -5.92 -6.49
C ILE A 30 23.67 -6.98 -6.40
N LYS A 31 22.42 -6.53 -6.26
CA LYS A 31 21.24 -7.41 -6.33
C LYS A 31 20.40 -6.94 -7.51
N PHE A 32 20.11 -7.85 -8.42
CA PHE A 32 19.17 -7.62 -9.50
C PHE A 32 17.80 -8.16 -9.10
N SER A 33 16.78 -7.34 -9.28
CA SER A 33 15.38 -7.72 -9.17
C SER A 33 14.64 -7.13 -10.36
N GLU A 34 13.54 -7.76 -10.75
CA GLU A 34 12.63 -7.20 -11.74
C GLU A 34 12.17 -5.80 -11.28
N TRP A 35 12.20 -4.82 -12.21
CA TRP A 35 11.73 -3.49 -11.91
C TRP A 35 10.21 -3.50 -11.84
N ARG A 36 9.67 -3.10 -10.69
CA ARG A 36 8.25 -2.82 -10.52
C ARG A 36 8.12 -1.42 -9.97
N ASP A 37 7.31 -0.62 -10.65
CA ASP A 37 7.00 0.70 -10.12
C ASP A 37 6.30 0.54 -8.78
N LEU A 38 6.82 1.23 -7.76
CA LEU A 38 6.13 1.39 -6.50
C LEU A 38 4.79 2.09 -6.70
N ARG A 39 3.90 1.95 -5.72
CA ARG A 39 2.66 2.70 -5.68
C ARG A 39 2.92 4.18 -5.92
N THR A 40 2.02 4.81 -6.65
CA THR A 40 2.11 6.23 -6.96
C THR A 40 1.40 7.06 -5.89
N ILE A 41 1.64 8.37 -5.93
CA ILE A 41 0.95 9.34 -5.08
C ILE A 41 -0.56 9.42 -5.40
N PRO A 42 -1.00 9.49 -6.67
CA PRO A 42 -2.43 9.52 -7.01
C PRO A 42 -3.18 8.28 -6.52
N MET A 43 -2.65 7.08 -6.76
CA MET A 43 -3.31 5.84 -6.30
C MET A 43 -3.43 5.78 -4.78
N ASN A 44 -2.38 6.19 -4.05
CA ASN A 44 -2.45 6.26 -2.58
C ASN A 44 -3.44 7.32 -2.07
N ARG A 45 -3.63 8.42 -2.79
CA ARG A 45 -4.64 9.43 -2.45
C ARG A 45 -6.04 8.84 -2.54
N THR A 46 -6.35 8.11 -3.61
CA THR A 46 -7.64 7.42 -3.77
C THR A 46 -7.86 6.40 -2.65
N TRP A 47 -6.84 5.61 -2.32
CA TRP A 47 -6.92 4.67 -1.20
C TRP A 47 -7.22 5.37 0.15
N ARG A 48 -6.52 6.47 0.46
CA ARG A 48 -6.74 7.19 1.72
C ARG A 48 -8.14 7.81 1.80
N MET A 49 -8.67 8.29 0.68
CA MET A 49 -10.06 8.74 0.58
C MET A 49 -11.06 7.61 0.88
N TRP A 50 -10.83 6.40 0.36
CA TRP A 50 -11.69 5.24 0.67
C TRP A 50 -11.60 4.84 2.14
N VAL A 51 -10.40 4.83 2.70
CA VAL A 51 -10.18 4.56 4.14
C VAL A 51 -10.95 5.56 5.01
N GLU A 52 -10.96 6.84 4.64
CA GLU A 52 -11.71 7.88 5.35
C GLU A 52 -13.23 7.63 5.26
N THR A 53 -13.76 7.39 4.05
CA THR A 53 -15.18 7.08 3.85
C THR A 53 -15.61 5.82 4.62
N THR A 54 -14.80 4.77 4.58
CA THR A 54 -15.03 3.54 5.34
C THR A 54 -14.96 3.80 6.85
N GLY A 55 -14.03 4.63 7.31
CA GLY A 55 -13.91 5.03 8.70
C GLY A 55 -15.13 5.80 9.21
N ASP A 56 -15.63 6.76 8.44
CA ASP A 56 -16.88 7.47 8.75
C ASP A 56 -18.07 6.50 8.81
N TRP A 57 -18.17 5.59 7.84
CA TRP A 57 -19.24 4.58 7.78
C TRP A 57 -19.23 3.62 8.99
N LEU A 58 -18.04 3.23 9.47
CA LEU A 58 -17.86 2.40 10.66
C LEU A 58 -18.21 3.17 11.93
N ARG A 59 -17.72 4.41 12.05
CA ARG A 59 -18.01 5.28 13.21
C ARG A 59 -19.51 5.56 13.33
N ALA A 60 -20.21 5.79 12.22
CA ALA A 60 -21.66 5.96 12.20
C ALA A 60 -22.44 4.73 12.71
N ARG A 61 -21.82 3.54 12.71
CA ARG A 61 -22.38 2.29 13.23
C ARG A 61 -21.90 1.95 14.65
N GLY A 62 -21.20 2.88 15.31
CA GLY A 62 -20.74 2.73 16.68
C GLY A 62 -19.50 1.84 16.83
N VAL A 63 -18.73 1.62 15.76
CA VAL A 63 -17.48 0.85 15.85
C VAL A 63 -16.45 1.64 16.66
N VAL A 64 -16.00 1.04 17.75
CA VAL A 64 -15.00 1.58 18.67
C VAL A 64 -13.80 0.65 18.79
N VAL A 65 -12.66 1.22 19.18
CA VAL A 65 -11.44 0.49 19.53
C VAL A 65 -11.22 0.62 21.03
N ASP A 66 -11.08 -0.54 21.66
CA ASP A 66 -10.75 -0.67 23.07
C ASP A 66 -9.23 -0.68 23.26
N ILE A 67 -8.73 0.30 24.00
CA ILE A 67 -7.34 0.35 24.45
C ILE A 67 -7.25 -0.43 25.76
N ARG A 68 -6.50 -1.53 25.72
CA ARG A 68 -6.29 -2.40 26.87
C ARG A 68 -4.96 -2.10 27.55
N SER A 69 -4.96 -2.14 28.87
CA SER A 69 -3.72 -2.13 29.66
C SER A 69 -3.01 -3.50 29.56
N GLY A 70 -1.77 -3.59 30.01
CA GLY A 70 -0.97 -4.83 29.99
C GLY A 70 -1.59 -6.01 30.75
N ASN A 71 -2.56 -5.74 31.64
CA ASN A 71 -3.38 -6.72 32.36
C ASN A 71 -4.70 -7.07 31.65
N GLY A 72 -4.93 -6.59 30.43
CA GLY A 72 -6.08 -6.94 29.60
C GLY A 72 -7.36 -6.15 29.85
N THR A 73 -7.42 -5.33 30.91
CA THR A 73 -8.56 -4.47 31.21
C THR A 73 -8.65 -3.32 30.21
N VAL A 74 -9.86 -3.03 29.72
CA VAL A 74 -10.13 -1.87 28.87
C VAL A 74 -10.01 -0.59 29.70
N VAL A 75 -9.06 0.26 29.31
CA VAL A 75 -8.79 1.55 29.96
C VAL A 75 -9.54 2.68 29.27
N LEU A 76 -9.70 2.58 27.95
CA LEU A 76 -10.37 3.58 27.14
C LEU A 76 -11.02 2.90 25.94
N SER A 77 -12.25 3.31 25.61
CA SER A 77 -12.90 3.00 24.35
C SER A 77 -13.07 4.29 23.57
N ARG A 78 -12.65 4.32 22.31
CA ARG A 78 -12.81 5.49 21.43
C ARG A 78 -13.26 5.08 20.03
N PRO A 79 -13.87 5.98 19.25
CA PRO A 79 -14.16 5.72 17.84
C PRO A 79 -12.92 5.28 17.07
N ILE A 80 -13.10 4.37 16.12
CA ILE A 80 -12.02 3.90 15.25
C ILE A 80 -11.45 5.06 14.41
N SER A 81 -10.13 5.15 14.35
CA SER A 81 -9.40 6.16 13.57
C SER A 81 -9.13 5.69 12.15
N ASN A 82 -8.89 6.63 11.23
CA ASN A 82 -8.60 6.30 9.83
C ASN A 82 -7.30 5.48 9.68
N GLU A 83 -6.31 5.64 10.57
CA GLU A 83 -5.10 4.82 10.51
C GLU A 83 -5.36 3.39 10.97
N GLU A 84 -6.22 3.18 11.96
CA GLU A 84 -6.64 1.82 12.36
C GLU A 84 -7.48 1.14 11.28
N VAL A 85 -8.34 1.90 10.58
CA VAL A 85 -9.06 1.38 9.40
C VAL A 85 -8.07 0.97 8.32
N HIS A 86 -7.07 1.81 8.03
CA HIS A 86 -6.00 1.49 7.08
C HIS A 86 -5.26 0.21 7.48
N ASP A 87 -4.77 0.13 8.71
CA ASP A 87 -3.98 -0.99 9.21
C ASP A 87 -4.79 -2.28 9.26
N TYR A 88 -6.04 -2.19 9.70
CA TYR A 88 -6.96 -3.31 9.76
C TYR A 88 -7.19 -3.89 8.37
N TYR A 89 -7.63 -3.07 7.40
CA TYR A 89 -7.99 -3.58 6.08
C TYR A 89 -6.78 -4.03 5.26
N VAL A 90 -5.63 -3.37 5.38
CA VAL A 90 -4.41 -3.88 4.72
C VAL A 90 -4.05 -5.27 5.24
N GLY A 91 -4.05 -5.48 6.56
CA GLY A 91 -3.77 -6.78 7.15
C GLY A 91 -4.88 -7.82 6.93
N HIS A 92 -6.14 -7.37 6.83
CA HIS A 92 -7.28 -8.25 6.59
C HIS A 92 -7.27 -8.79 5.15
N TRP A 93 -6.95 -7.94 4.16
CA TRP A 93 -6.97 -8.32 2.75
C TRP A 93 -5.71 -9.03 2.27
N LEU A 94 -4.54 -8.58 2.71
CA LEU A 94 -3.27 -9.13 2.22
C LEU A 94 -2.65 -10.15 3.19
N GLY A 95 -3.25 -10.32 4.36
CA GLY A 95 -2.72 -11.15 5.43
C GLY A 95 -1.69 -10.42 6.30
N ARG A 96 -1.17 -11.16 7.27
CA ARG A 96 -0.12 -10.75 8.20
C ARG A 96 0.99 -11.79 8.16
N ASP A 97 2.23 -11.37 8.41
CA ASP A 97 3.36 -12.28 8.48
C ASP A 97 3.38 -13.11 9.77
N GLU A 98 4.43 -13.92 9.95
CA GLU A 98 4.64 -14.78 11.13
C GLU A 98 4.75 -14.02 12.45
N HIS A 99 5.02 -12.70 12.40
CA HIS A 99 5.07 -11.82 13.55
C HIS A 99 3.77 -11.05 13.77
N GLY A 100 2.75 -11.27 12.91
CA GLY A 100 1.48 -10.55 12.95
C GLY A 100 1.55 -9.16 12.32
N GLU A 101 2.63 -8.82 11.62
CA GLU A 101 2.80 -7.52 10.98
C GLU A 101 2.15 -7.51 9.60
N ARG A 102 1.55 -6.37 9.24
CA ARG A 102 0.96 -6.18 7.91
C ARG A 102 2.00 -5.74 6.89
N GLU A 103 1.71 -5.97 5.62
CA GLU A 103 2.51 -5.37 4.55
C GLU A 103 2.50 -3.83 4.62
N LYS A 104 3.67 -3.22 4.42
CA LYS A 104 3.81 -1.76 4.34
C LYS A 104 3.41 -1.28 2.95
N THR A 105 2.28 -0.59 2.86
CA THR A 105 1.79 -0.01 1.59
C THR A 105 2.81 0.87 0.89
N SER A 106 3.71 1.56 1.61
CA SER A 106 4.81 2.33 1.03
C SER A 106 5.84 1.51 0.25
N LYS A 107 5.89 0.19 0.46
CA LYS A 107 6.78 -0.75 -0.25
C LYS A 107 6.05 -1.59 -1.29
N MET A 108 4.75 -1.41 -1.46
CA MET A 108 3.98 -2.17 -2.44
C MET A 108 4.25 -1.66 -3.85
N ASP A 109 4.37 -2.60 -4.80
CA ASP A 109 4.29 -2.29 -6.21
C ASP A 109 2.87 -1.89 -6.62
N LYS A 110 2.73 -1.34 -7.83
CA LYS A 110 1.43 -0.88 -8.35
C LYS A 110 0.39 -2.00 -8.42
N GLY A 111 0.79 -3.20 -8.86
CA GLY A 111 -0.13 -4.33 -8.99
C GLY A 111 -0.64 -4.83 -7.64
N ARG A 112 0.25 -4.89 -6.64
CA ARG A 112 -0.12 -5.27 -5.27
C ARG A 112 -1.07 -4.26 -4.64
N MET A 113 -0.83 -2.97 -4.85
CA MET A 113 -1.72 -1.91 -4.39
C MET A 113 -3.09 -1.96 -5.09
N LEU A 114 -3.12 -2.21 -6.40
CA LEU A 114 -4.36 -2.37 -7.16
C LEU A 114 -5.20 -3.54 -6.61
N HIS A 115 -4.57 -4.69 -6.40
CA HIS A 115 -5.24 -5.86 -5.82
C HIS A 115 -5.84 -5.59 -4.44
N LEU A 116 -5.10 -4.89 -3.56
CA LEU A 116 -5.62 -4.44 -2.25
C LEU A 116 -6.89 -3.58 -2.42
N MET A 117 -6.86 -2.64 -3.36
CA MET A 117 -7.99 -1.75 -3.61
C MET A 117 -9.18 -2.51 -4.19
N GLU A 118 -9.00 -3.45 -5.11
CA GLU A 118 -10.07 -4.28 -5.66
C GLU A 118 -10.77 -5.12 -4.59
N LEU A 119 -10.01 -5.77 -3.70
CA LEU A 119 -10.57 -6.50 -2.57
C LEU A 119 -11.40 -5.60 -1.65
N HIS A 120 -10.91 -4.39 -1.39
CA HIS A 120 -11.65 -3.43 -0.56
C HIS A 120 -12.89 -2.88 -1.27
N GLU A 121 -12.81 -2.60 -2.57
CA GLU A 121 -13.95 -2.17 -3.39
C GLU A 121 -15.07 -3.21 -3.32
N GLN A 122 -14.74 -4.49 -3.57
CA GLN A 122 -15.71 -5.58 -3.52
C GLN A 122 -16.39 -5.66 -2.16
N TRP A 123 -15.61 -5.59 -1.08
CA TRP A 123 -16.18 -5.59 0.27
C TRP A 123 -17.08 -4.36 0.53
N CYS A 124 -16.68 -3.18 0.06
CA CYS A 124 -17.49 -1.97 0.17
C CYS A 124 -18.82 -2.12 -0.58
N LEU A 125 -18.81 -2.72 -1.78
CA LEU A 125 -20.02 -3.03 -2.53
C LEU A 125 -20.93 -3.98 -1.76
N ASP A 126 -20.38 -5.08 -1.23
CA ASP A 126 -21.13 -6.09 -0.48
C ASP A 126 -21.76 -5.54 0.81
N LYS A 127 -21.10 -4.57 1.46
CA LYS A 127 -21.57 -3.94 2.69
C LYS A 127 -22.41 -2.68 2.47
N GLY A 128 -22.53 -2.19 1.24
CA GLY A 128 -23.18 -0.92 0.94
C GLY A 128 -22.43 0.29 1.54
N VAL A 129 -21.10 0.27 1.48
CA VAL A 129 -20.25 1.43 1.82
C VAL A 129 -20.10 2.30 0.56
N PRO A 130 -20.51 3.57 0.59
CA PRO A 130 -20.57 4.42 -0.60
C PRO A 130 -19.19 5.03 -0.93
N ILE A 131 -18.22 4.21 -1.32
CA ILE A 131 -16.92 4.71 -1.78
C ILE A 131 -17.02 5.36 -3.16
N THR A 132 -16.24 6.42 -3.39
CA THR A 132 -16.21 7.13 -4.69
C THR A 132 -15.02 6.68 -5.51
N ILE A 133 -15.25 6.34 -6.79
CA ILE A 133 -14.18 6.00 -7.74
C ILE A 133 -14.11 7.08 -8.82
N PRO A 134 -13.14 8.02 -8.76
CA PRO A 134 -13.01 9.05 -9.78
C PRO A 134 -12.62 8.44 -11.13
N ASN A 135 -13.27 8.89 -12.21
CA ASN A 135 -13.00 8.41 -13.58
C ASN A 135 -11.56 8.69 -14.06
N ASN A 136 -10.91 9.70 -13.49
CA ASN A 136 -9.51 10.07 -13.76
C ASN A 136 -8.54 9.51 -12.70
N SER A 137 -8.97 8.55 -11.88
CA SER A 137 -8.09 7.92 -10.90
C SER A 137 -7.22 6.86 -11.56
N GLU A 138 -5.96 6.76 -11.13
CA GLU A 138 -5.04 5.73 -11.60
C GLU A 138 -5.57 4.32 -11.33
N PHE A 139 -6.32 4.13 -10.24
CA PHE A 139 -7.03 2.87 -9.99
C PHE A 139 -7.98 2.52 -11.13
N TYR A 140 -8.82 3.47 -11.56
CA TYR A 140 -9.76 3.25 -12.66
C TYR A 140 -9.04 2.93 -13.96
N GLU A 141 -7.99 3.68 -14.30
CA GLU A 141 -7.18 3.44 -15.50
C GLU A 141 -6.51 2.06 -15.52
N LEU A 142 -5.92 1.65 -14.38
CA LEU A 142 -5.25 0.35 -14.27
C LEU A 142 -6.26 -0.80 -14.36
N ARG A 143 -7.45 -0.66 -13.76
CA ARG A 143 -8.52 -1.65 -13.85
C ARG A 143 -9.00 -1.84 -15.28
N GLN A 144 -9.20 -0.76 -16.03
CA GLN A 144 -9.63 -0.86 -17.44
C GLN A 144 -8.61 -1.61 -18.29
N LYS A 145 -7.30 -1.44 -18.02
CA LYS A 145 -6.23 -2.15 -18.73
C LYS A 145 -6.21 -3.66 -18.46
N GLN A 146 -6.79 -4.16 -17.37
CA GLN A 146 -6.88 -5.59 -17.09
C GLN A 146 -8.04 -6.30 -17.82
N ILE A 147 -9.08 -5.54 -18.17
CA ILE A 147 -10.29 -6.06 -18.83
C ILE A 147 -10.10 -6.15 -20.36
N GLN A 148 -9.08 -5.47 -20.89
CA GLN A 148 -8.75 -5.37 -22.31
C GLN A 148 -7.70 -6.42 -22.73
#